data_AF-A0A1Y3GDK3-F1
#
_entry.id   AF-A0A1Y3GDK3-F1
#
_cell.length_a   1.000
_cell.length_b   1.000
_cell.length_c   1.000
_cell.angle_alpha   90.00
_cell.angle_beta   90.00
_cell.angle_gamma   90.00
#
_symmetry.space_group_name_H-M   'P 1'
#
loop_
_entity.id
_entity.type
_entity.pdbx_description
1 polymer ?
#
loop_
_entity_poly.entity_id
_entity_poly.type
_entity_poly.pdbx_seq_one_letter_code
_entity_poly.pdbx_strand_id
1 'polypeptide(L)'
;MHDDRYGTKKKLEERVIELDKLYESIKKEGYKSQREIQQETRKNKKEIPAYINPIIPEREEIMVNIGRNGKFIFDDGYHRLSISKILNIKKIPVRVLVRHKKWQEKRKKLTKSFKKKEKTNEYTKHPDFRDIITR
;
A
#
# COMPACT_ATOMS: atom_id res chain seq x y z
N MET A 1 15.17 14.94 -21.95
CA MET A 1 14.17 13.93 -22.34
C MET A 1 12.83 14.40 -21.81
N HIS A 2 11.93 14.85 -22.70
CA HIS A 2 10.54 15.11 -22.29
C HIS A 2 9.86 13.75 -22.10
N ASP A 3 9.63 13.38 -20.84
CA ASP A 3 8.79 12.25 -20.46
C ASP A 3 7.34 12.64 -20.76
N ASP A 4 6.91 12.48 -22.02
CA ASP A 4 5.50 12.48 -22.34
C ASP A 4 4.93 11.16 -21.84
N ARG A 5 4.58 11.15 -20.55
CA ARG A 5 4.04 10.01 -19.81
C ARG A 5 2.90 9.30 -20.54
N TYR A 6 2.18 10.01 -21.42
CA TYR A 6 1.08 9.47 -22.20
C TYR A 6 1.40 9.38 -23.70
N GLY A 7 2.24 10.23 -24.27
CA GLY A 7 2.73 10.12 -25.65
C GLY A 7 1.69 10.44 -26.75
N THR A 8 0.39 10.24 -26.47
CA THR A 8 -0.73 10.49 -27.37
C THR A 8 -2.00 10.86 -26.60
N LYS A 9 -2.90 11.62 -27.24
CA LYS A 9 -4.24 11.93 -26.73
C LYS A 9 -5.03 10.66 -26.38
N LYS A 10 -4.97 9.64 -27.25
CA LYS A 10 -5.67 8.36 -27.06
C LYS A 10 -5.25 7.67 -25.76
N LYS A 11 -3.94 7.59 -25.48
CA LYS A 11 -3.43 6.98 -24.24
C LYS A 11 -3.85 7.75 -22.99
N LEU A 12 -3.93 9.08 -23.09
CA LEU A 12 -4.46 9.91 -22.01
C LEU A 12 -5.94 9.62 -21.76
N GLU A 13 -6.76 9.57 -22.81
CA GLU A 13 -8.20 9.25 -22.71
C GLU A 13 -8.44 7.86 -22.12
N GLU A 14 -7.70 6.85 -22.59
CA GLU A 14 -7.72 5.50 -22.03
C GLU A 14 -7.39 5.52 -20.52
N ARG A 15 -6.37 6.28 -20.12
CA ARG A 15 -6.00 6.40 -18.72
C ARG A 15 -7.07 7.07 -17.87
N VAL A 16 -7.72 8.12 -18.38
CA VAL A 16 -8.82 8.80 -17.67
C VAL A 16 -9.98 7.83 -17.44
N ILE A 17 -10.36 7.07 -18.47
CA ILE A 17 -11.42 6.07 -18.37
C ILE A 17 -11.07 4.98 -17.33
N GLU A 18 -9.81 4.54 -17.26
CA GLU A 18 -9.36 3.61 -16.23
C GLU A 18 -9.48 4.19 -14.80
N LEU A 19 -9.17 5.48 -14.64
CA LEU A 19 -9.28 6.15 -13.35
C LEU A 19 -10.73 6.30 -12.90
N ASP A 20 -11.66 6.59 -13.82
CA ASP A 20 -13.09 6.65 -13.52
C ASP A 20 -13.63 5.28 -13.09
N LYS A 21 -13.23 4.21 -13.79
CA LYS A 21 -13.57 2.83 -13.38
C LYS A 21 -13.00 2.49 -12.01
N LEU A 22 -11.79 2.92 -11.71
CA LEU A 22 -11.18 2.73 -10.39
C LEU A 22 -11.95 3.50 -9.31
N TYR A 23 -12.36 4.73 -9.57
CA TYR A 23 -13.17 5.52 -8.66
C TYR A 23 -14.50 4.84 -8.36
N GLU A 24 -15.25 4.44 -9.39
CA GLU A 24 -16.56 3.80 -9.21
C GLU A 24 -16.45 2.45 -8.50
N SER A 25 -15.39 1.66 -8.77
CA SER A 25 -15.17 0.41 -8.03
C SER A 25 -14.90 0.64 -6.55
N ILE A 26 -14.02 1.58 -6.19
CA ILE A 26 -13.73 1.91 -4.79
C ILE A 26 -14.97 2.50 -4.10
N LYS A 27 -15.75 3.32 -4.80
CA LYS A 27 -16.99 3.91 -4.28
C LYS A 27 -18.06 2.85 -3.98
N LYS A 28 -18.22 1.87 -4.86
CA LYS A 28 -19.24 0.82 -4.74
C LYS A 28 -18.85 -0.29 -3.77
N GLU A 29 -17.60 -0.74 -3.82
CA GLU A 29 -17.13 -1.95 -3.12
C GLU A 29 -16.24 -1.64 -1.91
N GLY A 30 -15.87 -0.37 -1.73
CA GLY A 30 -14.84 0.04 -0.78
C GLY A 30 -13.44 -0.17 -1.35
N TYR A 31 -12.43 0.24 -0.58
CA TYR A 31 -11.04 0.05 -0.98
C TYR A 31 -10.60 -1.40 -0.74
N LYS A 32 -10.27 -2.13 -1.81
CA LYS A 32 -9.64 -3.45 -1.76
C LYS A 32 -8.12 -3.34 -1.93
N SER A 33 -7.38 -4.12 -1.14
CA SER A 33 -5.95 -4.32 -1.35
C SER A 33 -5.68 -5.07 -2.65
N GLN A 34 -4.48 -4.88 -3.21
CA GLN A 34 -4.03 -5.58 -4.41
C GLN A 34 -3.99 -7.09 -4.19
N ARG A 35 -3.74 -7.54 -2.96
CA ARG A 35 -3.79 -8.97 -2.60
C ARG A 35 -5.22 -9.50 -2.68
N GLU A 36 -6.21 -8.77 -2.17
CA GLU A 36 -7.62 -9.15 -2.26
C GLU A 36 -8.07 -9.21 -3.73
N ILE A 37 -7.76 -8.17 -4.51
CA ILE A 37 -8.07 -8.11 -5.94
C ILE A 37 -7.47 -9.31 -6.69
N GLN A 38 -6.21 -9.63 -6.42
CA GLN A 38 -5.54 -10.79 -7.02
C GLN A 38 -6.22 -12.11 -6.63
N GLN A 39 -6.56 -12.29 -5.35
CA GLN A 39 -7.23 -13.50 -4.87
C GLN A 39 -8.62 -13.67 -5.50
N GLU A 40 -9.41 -12.60 -5.59
CA GLU A 40 -10.70 -12.61 -6.27
C GLU A 40 -10.55 -12.95 -7.76
N THR A 41 -9.55 -12.37 -8.42
CA THR A 41 -9.28 -12.64 -9.83
C THR A 41 -8.92 -14.11 -10.04
N ARG A 42 -8.04 -14.69 -9.20
CA ARG A 42 -7.64 -16.11 -9.26
C ARG A 42 -8.80 -17.08 -8.98
N LYS A 43 -9.75 -16.71 -8.13
CA LYS A 43 -10.96 -17.51 -7.89
C LYS A 43 -11.88 -17.54 -9.13
N ASN A 44 -11.97 -16.42 -9.84
CA ASN A 44 -12.93 -16.25 -10.93
C ASN A 44 -12.37 -16.59 -12.33
N LYS A 45 -11.05 -16.74 -12.48
CA LYS A 45 -10.40 -17.02 -13.77
C LYS A 45 -9.43 -18.20 -13.64
N LYS A 46 -9.64 -19.22 -14.49
CA LYS A 46 -8.78 -20.42 -14.54
C LYS A 46 -7.35 -20.11 -15.01
N GLU A 47 -7.19 -19.12 -15.88
CA GLU A 47 -5.89 -18.69 -16.40
C GLU A 47 -5.77 -17.17 -16.37
N ILE A 48 -4.67 -16.67 -15.81
CA ILE A 48 -4.38 -15.24 -15.72
C ILE A 48 -2.92 -15.03 -16.12
N PRO A 49 -2.64 -14.37 -17.25
CA PRO A 49 -1.30 -14.02 -17.66
C PRO A 49 -0.48 -13.34 -16.55
N ALA A 50 0.80 -13.69 -16.42
CA ALA A 50 1.66 -13.21 -15.33
C ALA A 50 1.76 -11.67 -15.26
N TYR A 51 1.65 -10.97 -16.39
CA TYR A 51 1.71 -9.51 -16.43
C TYR A 51 0.47 -8.82 -15.81
N ILE A 52 -0.66 -9.51 -15.70
CA ILE A 52 -1.85 -9.05 -14.95
C ILE A 52 -2.02 -9.76 -13.59
N ASN A 53 -1.08 -10.61 -13.21
CA ASN A 53 -1.05 -11.33 -11.94
C ASN A 53 0.34 -11.19 -11.30
N PRO A 54 0.67 -9.99 -10.78
CA PRO A 54 2.00 -9.72 -10.25
C PRO A 54 2.35 -10.72 -9.15
N ILE A 55 3.56 -11.29 -9.18
CA ILE A 55 4.01 -12.25 -8.16
C ILE A 55 3.91 -11.65 -6.74
N ILE A 56 4.15 -10.34 -6.64
CA ILE A 56 4.05 -9.58 -5.39
C ILE A 56 3.02 -8.46 -5.59
N PRO A 57 1.73 -8.69 -5.30
CA PRO A 57 0.67 -7.71 -5.53
C PRO A 57 0.87 -6.41 -4.74
N GLU A 58 1.56 -6.45 -3.60
CA GLU A 58 1.84 -5.28 -2.77
C GLU A 58 2.72 -4.24 -3.47
N ARG A 59 3.41 -4.60 -4.57
CA ARG A 59 4.17 -3.63 -5.36
C ARG A 59 3.30 -2.53 -5.96
N GLU A 60 2.04 -2.85 -6.24
CA GLU A 60 1.02 -1.96 -6.80
C GLU A 60 0.18 -1.23 -5.73
N GLU A 61 0.57 -1.33 -4.45
CA GLU A 61 -0.06 -0.59 -3.36
C GLU A 61 0.48 0.83 -3.24
N ILE A 62 -0.30 1.70 -2.59
CA ILE A 62 0.15 3.02 -2.17
C ILE A 62 1.44 2.88 -1.36
N MET A 63 2.48 3.63 -1.74
CA MET A 63 3.79 3.57 -1.10
C MET A 63 3.92 4.64 -0.04
N VAL A 64 4.46 4.23 1.11
CA VAL A 64 4.83 5.14 2.20
C VAL A 64 6.23 4.82 2.71
N ASN A 65 6.88 5.84 3.23
CA ASN A 65 8.12 5.73 3.98
C ASN A 65 7.85 5.99 5.46
N ILE A 66 8.71 5.49 6.34
CA ILE A 66 8.62 5.75 7.77
C ILE A 66 9.82 6.58 8.23
N GLY A 67 9.53 7.78 8.70
CA GLY A 67 10.53 8.71 9.24
C GLY A 67 11.12 8.26 10.57
N ARG A 68 12.16 8.97 11.04
CA ARG A 68 12.87 8.71 12.31
C ARG A 68 11.96 8.48 13.52
N ASN A 69 10.84 9.20 13.57
CA ASN A 69 9.91 9.21 14.70
C ASN A 69 8.67 8.33 14.47
N GLY A 70 8.63 7.54 13.39
CA GLY A 70 7.47 6.70 13.05
C GLY A 70 6.43 7.40 12.16
N LYS A 71 6.61 8.69 11.84
CA LYS A 71 5.69 9.39 10.95
C LYS A 71 5.69 8.73 9.56
N PHE A 72 4.50 8.41 9.05
CA PHE A 72 4.32 8.03 7.66
C PHE A 72 4.56 9.22 6.73
N ILE A 73 5.33 9.01 5.69
CA ILE A 73 5.66 9.98 4.64
C ILE A 73 5.15 9.35 3.35
N PHE A 74 4.26 10.06 2.65
CA PHE A 74 3.75 9.59 1.36
C PHE A 74 4.86 9.56 0.31
N ASP A 75 4.89 8.51 -0.51
CA ASP A 75 5.90 8.29 -1.55
C ASP A 75 5.25 8.23 -2.94
N ASP A 76 4.29 7.31 -3.14
CA ASP A 76 3.59 7.14 -4.41
C ASP A 76 2.19 6.52 -4.22
N GLY A 77 1.39 6.47 -5.29
CA GLY A 77 0.01 6.01 -5.30
C GLY A 77 -1.00 7.15 -5.32
N TYR A 78 -0.64 8.28 -5.96
CA TYR A 78 -1.42 9.53 -5.98
C TYR A 78 -2.89 9.31 -6.31
N HIS A 79 -3.20 8.59 -7.39
CA HIS A 79 -4.58 8.38 -7.81
C HIS A 79 -5.41 7.65 -6.74
N ARG A 80 -4.90 6.53 -6.23
CA ARG A 80 -5.59 5.73 -5.20
C ARG A 80 -5.74 6.52 -3.90
N LEU A 81 -4.73 7.29 -3.50
CA LEU A 81 -4.82 8.14 -2.31
C LEU A 81 -5.83 9.27 -2.49
N SER A 82 -5.84 9.95 -3.64
CA SER A 82 -6.79 11.02 -3.96
C SER A 82 -8.22 10.51 -3.98
N ILE A 83 -8.49 9.39 -4.65
CA ILE A 83 -9.80 8.73 -4.65
C ILE A 83 -10.24 8.38 -3.23
N SER A 84 -9.34 7.78 -2.43
CA SER A 84 -9.63 7.42 -1.04
C SER A 84 -10.00 8.62 -0.18
N LYS A 85 -9.33 9.77 -0.39
CA LYS A 85 -9.65 11.03 0.30
C LYS A 85 -11.01 11.58 -0.11
N ILE A 86 -11.30 11.62 -1.42
CA ILE A 86 -12.59 12.11 -1.96
C ILE A 86 -13.75 11.28 -1.38
N LEU A 87 -13.57 9.96 -1.32
CA LEU A 87 -14.57 9.02 -0.82
C LEU A 87 -14.57 8.89 0.72
N ASN A 88 -13.76 9.67 1.45
CA ASN A 88 -13.65 9.64 2.91
C ASN A 88 -13.35 8.24 3.49
N ILE A 89 -12.54 7.45 2.78
CA ILE A 89 -12.12 6.13 3.23
C ILE A 89 -11.17 6.29 4.43
N LYS A 90 -11.61 5.79 5.60
CA LYS A 90 -10.90 5.98 6.88
C LYS A 90 -9.58 5.21 6.99
N LYS A 91 -9.45 4.07 6.28
CA LYS A 91 -8.29 3.18 6.36
C LYS A 91 -8.01 2.59 4.99
N ILE A 92 -6.74 2.63 4.58
CA ILE A 92 -6.27 2.09 3.31
C ILE A 92 -5.02 1.23 3.54
N PRO A 93 -4.82 0.16 2.76
CA PRO A 93 -3.57 -0.57 2.74
C PRO A 93 -2.47 0.29 2.13
N VAL A 94 -1.26 0.14 2.66
CA VAL A 94 -0.05 0.80 2.15
C VAL A 94 1.11 -0.17 2.22
N ARG A 95 2.06 -0.04 1.29
CA ARG A 95 3.36 -0.70 1.35
C ARG A 95 4.41 0.25 1.91
N VAL A 96 5.14 -0.21 2.92
CA VAL A 96 6.31 0.52 3.42
C VAL A 96 7.49 0.28 2.48
N LEU A 97 7.91 1.29 1.73
CA LEU A 97 9.05 1.21 0.80
C LEU A 97 10.38 1.28 1.56
N VAL A 98 10.61 2.35 2.32
CA VAL A 98 11.79 2.46 3.19
C VAL A 98 11.45 2.90 4.61
N ARG A 99 12.32 2.51 5.54
CA ARG A 99 12.28 2.95 6.95
C ARG A 99 13.56 3.68 7.27
N HIS A 100 13.45 4.81 7.95
CA HIS A 100 14.61 5.54 8.45
C HIS A 100 15.42 4.66 9.43
N LYS A 101 16.76 4.71 9.35
CA LYS A 101 17.68 3.86 10.14
C LYS A 101 17.36 3.84 11.64
N LYS A 102 17.17 5.02 12.26
CA LYS A 102 16.80 5.14 13.68
C LYS A 102 15.44 4.49 14.03
N TRP A 103 14.48 4.48 13.10
CA TRP A 103 13.21 3.78 13.32
C TRP A 103 13.42 2.26 13.26
N GLN A 104 14.21 1.80 12.29
CA GLN A 104 14.58 0.39 12.17
C GLN A 104 15.36 -0.12 13.39
N GLU A 105 16.20 0.70 14.01
CA GLU A 105 16.88 0.37 15.27
C GLU A 105 15.90 0.19 16.43
N LYS A 106 14.90 1.08 16.56
CA LYS A 106 13.82 0.91 17.55
C LYS A 106 13.07 -0.40 17.32
N ARG A 107 12.77 -0.72 16.07
CA ARG A 107 12.12 -1.97 15.66
C ARG A 107 12.92 -3.21 16.08
N LYS A 108 14.23 -3.21 15.80
CA LYS A 108 15.14 -4.29 16.24
C LYS A 108 15.19 -4.44 17.76
N LYS A 109 15.23 -3.34 18.51
CA LYS A 109 15.20 -3.37 19.98
C LYS A 109 13.90 -3.99 20.49
N LEU A 110 12.76 -3.59 19.94
CA LEU A 110 11.45 -4.12 20.32
C LEU A 110 11.36 -5.63 20.07
N THR A 111 11.81 -6.11 18.91
CA THR A 111 11.86 -7.56 18.61
C THR A 111 12.69 -8.33 19.66
N LYS A 112 13.79 -7.76 20.18
CA LYS A 112 14.60 -8.39 21.22
C LYS A 112 13.89 -8.39 22.59
N SER A 113 13.24 -7.29 22.97
CA SER A 113 12.52 -7.19 24.26
C SER A 113 11.28 -8.10 24.31
N PHE A 114 10.56 -8.28 23.20
CA PHE A 114 9.46 -9.26 23.13
C PHE A 114 9.93 -10.68 23.40
N LYS A 115 11.07 -11.10 22.84
CA LYS A 115 11.68 -12.39 23.16
C LYS A 115 12.03 -12.55 24.63
N LYS A 116 12.26 -11.44 25.34
CA LYS A 116 12.60 -11.40 26.77
C LYS A 116 11.38 -11.16 27.69
N LYS A 117 10.15 -11.09 27.16
CA LYS A 117 8.91 -10.79 27.91
C LYS A 117 8.95 -9.48 28.72
N GLU A 118 9.69 -8.48 28.25
CA GLU A 118 9.76 -7.16 28.90
C GLU A 118 8.55 -6.27 28.52
N LYS A 119 8.12 -5.40 29.44
CA LYS A 119 6.93 -4.52 29.27
C LYS A 119 6.98 -3.72 27.96
N THR A 120 5.85 -3.72 27.27
CA THR A 120 5.62 -3.00 26.01
C THR A 120 5.52 -1.49 26.23
N ASN A 121 6.15 -0.71 25.35
CA ASN A 121 6.13 0.76 25.40
C ASN A 121 5.01 1.36 24.51
N GLU A 122 4.80 2.67 24.57
CA GLU A 122 3.80 3.40 23.76
C GLU A 122 4.00 3.20 22.24
N TYR A 123 5.24 2.96 21.80
CA TYR A 123 5.55 2.73 20.39
C TYR A 123 4.90 1.46 19.86
N THR A 124 4.56 0.46 20.69
CA THR A 124 3.89 -0.78 20.25
C THR A 124 2.54 -0.57 19.58
N LYS A 125 1.90 0.59 19.79
CA LYS A 125 0.64 0.95 19.13
C LYS A 125 0.82 1.28 17.63
N HIS A 126 2.05 1.53 17.18
CA HIS A 126 2.30 1.90 15.79
C HIS A 126 2.05 0.71 14.83
N PRO A 127 1.32 0.88 13.71
CA PRO A 127 0.97 -0.21 12.79
C PRO A 127 2.17 -1.01 12.26
N ASP A 128 3.32 -0.35 12.10
CA ASP A 128 4.58 -0.96 11.62
C ASP A 128 5.21 -1.99 12.58
N PHE A 129 4.72 -2.12 13.81
CA PHE A 129 5.18 -3.15 14.75
C PHE A 129 4.23 -4.34 14.87
N ARG A 130 3.06 -4.31 14.22
CA ARG A 130 2.04 -5.36 14.38
C ARG A 130 2.59 -6.75 14.04
N ASP A 131 3.35 -6.89 12.96
CA ASP A 131 4.00 -8.14 12.54
C ASP A 131 5.04 -8.68 13.54
N ILE A 132 5.56 -7.84 14.44
CA ILE A 132 6.47 -8.26 15.51
C ILE A 132 5.69 -8.71 16.74
N ILE A 133 4.55 -8.06 17.02
CA ILE A 133 3.73 -8.31 18.21
C ILE A 133 2.83 -9.53 18.02
N THR A 134 2.31 -9.74 16.82
CA THR A 134 1.41 -10.85 16.48
C THR A 134 2.15 -12.12 16.03
N ARG A 135 3.46 -12.19 16.28
CA ARG A 135 4.32 -13.35 15.98
C ARG A 135 4.63 -14.09 17.27
#